data_AF-A0A0A3JPG1-F1
#
_entry.id   AF-A0A0A3JPG1-F1
#
_cell.length_a   1.000
_cell.length_b   1.000
_cell.length_c   1.000
_cell.angle_alpha   90.00
_cell.angle_beta   90.00
_cell.angle_gamma   90.00
#
_symmetry.space_group_name_H-M   'P 1'
#
loop_
_entity.id
_entity.type
_entity.pdbx_description
1 polymer ?
#
loop_
_entity_poly.entity_id
_entity_poly.type
_entity_poly.pdbx_seq_one_letter_code
_entity_poly.pdbx_strand_id
1 'polypeptide(L)' 'MAKQNQPNQFDRAKFVSKEEMIENTEENIREAEVSMEFAFPEELENLKDKNERRKHAIQRMKDEPLT' A
#
# COMPACT_ATOMS: atom_id res chain seq x y z
N MET A 1 6.64 -29.32 33.26
CA MET A 1 6.34 -29.53 31.83
C MET A 1 5.95 -28.18 31.23
N ALA A 2 6.87 -27.54 30.51
CA ALA A 2 6.61 -26.25 29.89
C ALA A 2 5.76 -26.46 28.63
N LYS A 3 4.49 -26.01 28.67
CA LYS A 3 3.66 -25.91 27.47
C LYS A 3 4.28 -24.82 26.60
N GLN A 4 4.96 -25.22 25.53
CA GLN A 4 5.44 -24.31 24.51
C GLN A 4 4.21 -23.68 23.84
N ASN A 5 3.85 -22.48 24.28
CA ASN A 5 2.88 -21.63 23.62
C ASN A 5 3.57 -21.07 22.37
N GLN A 6 3.64 -21.86 21.30
CA GLN A 6 4.04 -21.33 20.00
C GLN A 6 2.89 -20.42 19.55
N PRO A 7 3.09 -19.09 19.45
CA PRO A 7 2.08 -18.24 18.83
C PRO A 7 1.89 -18.77 17.41
N ASN A 8 0.65 -19.10 17.07
CA ASN A 8 0.28 -19.60 15.75
C ASN A 8 0.82 -18.60 14.72
N GLN A 9 1.87 -18.97 13.99
CA GLN A 9 2.71 -18.01 13.24
C GLN A 9 1.99 -17.38 12.04
N PHE A 10 0.73 -17.75 11.79
CA PHE A 10 -0.05 -17.33 10.63
C PHE A 10 -1.52 -17.10 11.02
N ASP A 11 -1.79 -16.09 11.85
CA ASP A 11 -3.15 -15.55 11.97
C ASP A 11 -3.55 -14.95 10.63
N ARG A 12 -4.34 -15.68 9.85
CA ARG A 12 -4.80 -15.18 8.54
C ARG A 12 -5.62 -13.89 8.64
N ALA A 13 -6.14 -13.60 9.83
CA ALA A 13 -6.81 -12.34 10.17
C ALA A 13 -5.88 -11.11 10.10
N LYS A 14 -4.56 -11.29 10.03
CA LYS A 14 -3.58 -10.19 9.86
C LYS A 14 -3.24 -9.91 8.40
N PHE A 15 -3.73 -10.71 7.45
CA PHE A 15 -3.51 -10.44 6.03
C PHE A 15 -4.50 -9.38 5.54
N VAL A 16 -3.97 -8.34 4.94
CA VAL A 16 -4.72 -7.29 4.24
C VAL A 16 -5.26 -7.89 2.95
N SER A 17 -6.54 -7.69 2.66
CA SER A 17 -7.13 -8.14 1.39
C SER A 17 -6.53 -7.39 0.21
N LYS A 18 -6.68 -7.93 -1.00
CA LYS A 18 -6.21 -7.24 -2.20
C LYS A 18 -6.94 -5.91 -2.40
N GLU A 19 -8.22 -5.90 -2.13
CA GLU A 19 -9.11 -4.74 -2.18
C GLU A 19 -8.60 -3.67 -1.21
N GLU A 20 -8.32 -4.05 0.04
CA GLU A 20 -7.80 -3.14 1.07
C GLU A 20 -6.39 -2.64 0.73
N MET A 21 -5.53 -3.45 0.11
CA MET A 21 -4.23 -2.99 -0.40
C MET A 21 -4.39 -1.93 -1.50
N ILE A 22 -5.36 -2.09 -2.39
CA ILE A 22 -5.67 -1.11 -3.44
C ILE A 22 -6.18 0.19 -2.79
N GLU A 23 -7.15 0.10 -1.88
CA GLU A 23 -7.73 1.26 -1.18
C GLU A 23 -6.66 2.03 -0.41
N ASN A 24 -5.84 1.34 0.38
CA ASN A 24 -4.71 1.93 1.10
C ASN A 24 -3.73 2.63 0.15
N THR A 25 -3.47 2.05 -1.03
CA THR A 25 -2.54 2.65 -2.00
C THR A 25 -3.16 3.89 -2.65
N GLU A 26 -4.46 3.89 -2.93
CA GLU A 26 -5.19 5.05 -3.44
C GLU A 26 -5.24 6.18 -2.41
N GLU A 27 -5.43 5.88 -1.13
CA GLU A 27 -5.35 6.86 -0.05
C GLU A 27 -3.96 7.48 0.05
N ASN A 28 -2.91 6.66 0.01
CA ASN A 28 -1.52 7.13 -0.03
C ASN A 28 -1.20 8.05 -1.22
N ILE A 29 -1.89 7.87 -2.36
CA ILE A 29 -1.76 8.78 -3.51
C ILE A 29 -2.44 10.11 -3.19
N ARG A 30 -3.69 10.08 -2.68
CA ARG A 30 -4.45 11.29 -2.33
C ARG A 30 -3.73 12.14 -1.28
N GLU A 31 -3.24 11.53 -0.21
CA GLU A 31 -2.48 12.25 0.83
C GLU A 31 -1.18 12.86 0.27
N ALA A 32 -0.50 12.13 -0.63
CA ALA A 32 0.68 12.64 -1.29
C ALA A 32 0.36 13.82 -2.22
N GLU A 33 -0.76 13.77 -2.96
CA GLU A 33 -1.22 14.88 -3.81
C GLU A 33 -1.56 16.13 -2.99
N VAL A 34 -2.19 15.98 -1.83
CA VAL A 34 -2.39 17.11 -0.88
C VAL A 34 -1.04 17.65 -0.40
N SER A 35 -0.09 16.77 -0.08
CA SER A 35 1.24 17.17 0.40
C SER A 35 2.07 17.91 -0.66
N MET A 36 1.81 17.67 -1.94
CA MET A 36 2.51 18.34 -3.06
C MET A 36 2.32 19.86 -3.05
N GLU A 37 1.22 20.37 -2.50
CA GLU A 37 0.95 21.81 -2.42
C GLU A 37 2.01 22.57 -1.60
N PHE A 38 2.63 21.89 -0.64
CA PHE A 38 3.61 22.46 0.29
C PHE A 38 5.03 21.92 0.06
N ALA A 39 5.21 21.02 -0.91
CA ALA A 39 6.48 20.37 -1.17
C ALA A 39 7.48 21.30 -1.87
N PHE A 40 8.76 21.16 -1.53
CA PHE A 40 9.83 21.80 -2.30
C PHE A 40 9.96 21.16 -3.70
N PRO A 41 10.55 21.83 -4.70
CA PRO A 41 10.61 21.32 -6.07
C PRO A 41 11.19 19.89 -6.21
N GLU A 42 12.25 19.58 -5.48
CA GLU A 42 12.86 18.23 -5.49
C GLU A 42 11.92 17.18 -4.87
N GLU A 43 11.27 17.51 -3.76
CA GLU A 43 10.29 16.62 -3.12
C GLU A 43 9.05 16.43 -3.99
N LEU A 44 8.63 17.47 -4.70
CA LEU A 44 7.50 17.45 -5.62
C LEU A 44 7.74 16.47 -6.78
N GLU A 45 8.92 16.49 -7.39
CA GLU A 45 9.30 15.52 -8.43
C GLU A 45 9.29 14.09 -7.89
N ASN A 46 9.90 13.88 -6.73
CA ASN A 46 9.92 12.57 -6.07
C ASN A 46 8.50 12.05 -5.73
N LEU A 47 7.61 12.92 -5.27
CA LEU A 47 6.22 12.57 -4.96
C LEU A 47 5.46 12.20 -6.24
N LYS A 48 5.67 12.93 -7.35
CA LYS A 48 5.05 12.64 -8.64
C LYS A 48 5.48 11.27 -9.16
N ASP A 49 6.78 11.01 -9.20
CA ASP A 49 7.33 9.73 -9.67
C ASP A 49 6.88 8.55 -8.79
N LYS A 50 6.75 8.77 -7.47
CA LYS A 50 6.21 7.77 -6.55
C LYS A 50 4.73 7.49 -6.82
N ASN A 51 3.93 8.53 -7.06
CA ASN A 51 2.51 8.38 -7.35
C ASN A 51 2.27 7.69 -8.70
N GLU A 52 3.05 7.98 -9.73
CA GLU A 52 2.95 7.27 -11.01
C GLU A 52 3.27 5.77 -10.87
N ARG A 53 4.32 5.41 -10.12
CA ARG A 53 4.62 4.00 -9.82
C ARG A 53 3.49 3.30 -9.04
N ARG A 54 2.85 4.00 -8.09
CA ARG A 54 1.69 3.47 -7.34
C ARG A 54 0.49 3.25 -8.25
N LYS A 55 0.18 4.17 -9.17
CA LYS A 55 -0.89 4.01 -10.16
C LYS A 55 -0.68 2.76 -11.03
N HIS A 56 0.55 2.57 -11.53
CA HIS A 56 0.89 1.35 -12.28
C HIS A 56 0.77 0.07 -11.44
N ALA A 57 1.14 0.12 -10.15
CA ALA A 57 1.00 -1.02 -9.25
C ALA A 57 -0.48 -1.37 -9.00
N ILE A 58 -1.33 -0.36 -8.73
CA ILE A 58 -2.77 -0.53 -8.57
C ILE A 58 -3.38 -1.13 -9.82
N GLN A 59 -3.02 -0.63 -11.01
CA GLN A 59 -3.55 -1.16 -12.27
C GLN A 59 -3.22 -2.65 -12.42
N ARG A 60 -1.96 -3.04 -12.17
CA ARG A 60 -1.57 -4.47 -12.19
C ARG A 60 -2.33 -5.30 -11.18
N MET A 61 -2.54 -4.79 -9.97
CA MET A 61 -3.36 -5.46 -8.97
C MET A 61 -4.79 -5.62 -9.49
N LYS A 62 -5.43 -4.57 -10.04
CA LYS A 62 -6.80 -4.65 -10.58
C LYS A 62 -6.94 -5.64 -11.73
N ASP A 63 -5.92 -5.76 -12.58
CA ASP A 63 -5.93 -6.65 -13.75
C ASP A 63 -5.65 -8.12 -13.38
N GLU A 64 -4.97 -8.38 -12.26
CA GLU A 64 -4.71 -9.74 -11.80
C GLU A 64 -5.98 -10.38 -11.20
N PRO A 65 -6.38 -11.59 -11.60
CA PRO A 65 -7.53 -12.26 -10.99
C PRO A 65 -7.20 -12.71 -9.55
N LEU A 66 -8.16 -12.60 -8.65
CA LEU A 66 -8.11 -13.29 -7.35
C LEU A 66 -8.18 -14.79 -7.63
N THR A 67 -7.06 -15.51 -7.48
CA THR A 67 -6.96 -16.96 -7.70
C THR A 67 -6.88 -17.71 -6.38
#